data_AF-A0A947IE34-F1
#
_entry.id   AF-A0A947IE34-F1
#
_cell.length_a   1.000
_cell.length_b   1.000
_cell.length_c   1.000
_cell.angle_alpha   90.00
_cell.angle_beta   90.00
_cell.angle_gamma   90.00
#
_symmetry.space_group_name_H-M   'P 1'
#
loop_
_entity.id
_entity.type
_entity.pdbx_description
1 polymer ?
#
loop_
_entity_poly.entity_id
_entity_poly.type
_entity_poly.pdbx_seq_one_letter_code
_entity_poly.pdbx_strand_id
1 'polypeptide(L)'
;MDGQHLYFASWRGDGPGDLYVSHMTDSGWGTALKLPFCTLENDERNPSANATNDTLYFIRWAGNWDIWWAFRTGPCDTCWGEPERLPEPINSTGIEFSVWCTPDNERLLFSSWRTGGMGGEDIYECRRDAATPTSWSEPHLLPGLLNTYHHQSYPSMGFDTTEIFFWYGGFACLMVSTLTDSGWTPGDTLPDYINRIIIRNPSEITPAITPDGRRLYFSSRWSDSTATAGDIWYTERPLAVPPQAQPSLPPREGLLYEVYPNPVREGLMIRMGAVERLALYDILGRTVASKSLDGTPGTFYWRFPESGGVLPSGIYFLQGQRGTAQEAVPIQILK
;
A
#
# COMPACT_ATOMS: atom_id res chain seq x y z
N MET A 1 1.18 5.77 16.02
CA MET A 1 1.05 5.03 17.29
C MET A 1 2.26 5.32 18.16
N ASP A 2 2.15 5.27 19.47
CA ASP A 2 3.24 5.55 20.43
C ASP A 2 3.94 4.29 20.97
N GLY A 3 3.54 3.11 20.49
CA GLY A 3 4.04 1.81 20.94
C GLY A 3 3.40 1.30 22.24
N GLN A 4 2.55 2.09 22.90
CA GLN A 4 1.84 1.72 24.14
C GLN A 4 0.33 1.65 23.95
N HIS A 5 -0.22 2.37 22.97
CA HIS A 5 -1.64 2.40 22.64
C HIS A 5 -1.88 1.86 21.22
N LEU A 6 -2.82 0.93 21.12
CA LEU A 6 -3.39 0.46 19.86
C LEU A 6 -4.77 1.06 19.69
N TYR A 7 -4.89 1.99 18.75
CA TYR A 7 -6.18 2.52 18.31
C TYR A 7 -6.68 1.69 17.12
N PHE A 8 -7.96 1.33 17.13
CA PHE A 8 -8.56 0.55 16.06
C PHE A 8 -10.08 0.78 15.96
N ALA A 9 -10.64 0.53 14.79
CA ALA A 9 -12.09 0.56 14.57
C ALA A 9 -12.69 -0.85 14.77
N SER A 10 -13.91 -0.93 15.29
CA SER A 10 -14.59 -2.21 15.51
C SER A 10 -16.11 -2.05 15.53
N TRP A 11 -16.82 -3.09 15.06
CA TRP A 11 -18.28 -3.23 15.18
C TRP A 11 -18.73 -3.97 16.44
N ARG A 12 -17.85 -4.09 17.45
CA ARG A 12 -18.18 -4.76 18.72
C ARG A 12 -19.19 -3.98 19.57
N GLY A 13 -19.32 -2.68 19.29
CA GLY A 13 -20.17 -1.76 20.01
C GLY A 13 -21.58 -1.69 19.45
N ASP A 14 -22.26 -0.64 19.84
CA ASP A 14 -23.61 -0.28 19.41
C ASP A 14 -23.63 0.63 18.17
N GLY A 15 -22.49 1.26 17.83
CA GLY A 15 -22.37 2.16 16.70
C GLY A 15 -22.12 1.45 15.35
N PRO A 16 -22.25 2.19 14.23
CA PRO A 16 -22.04 1.66 12.87
C PRO A 16 -20.57 1.42 12.52
N GLY A 17 -19.65 1.89 13.37
CA GLY A 17 -18.21 1.68 13.33
C GLY A 17 -17.59 2.56 14.40
N ASP A 18 -17.10 1.98 15.50
CA ASP A 18 -16.64 2.75 16.65
C ASP A 18 -15.11 2.64 16.80
N LEU A 19 -14.47 3.69 17.30
CA LEU A 19 -13.05 3.67 17.68
C LEU A 19 -12.87 3.16 19.10
N TYR A 20 -11.83 2.33 19.25
CA TYR A 20 -11.39 1.77 20.51
C TYR A 20 -9.91 2.01 20.71
N VAL A 21 -9.50 2.02 21.97
CA VAL A 21 -8.11 1.99 22.39
C VAL A 21 -7.86 0.78 23.27
N SER A 22 -6.73 0.11 23.08
CA SER A 22 -6.19 -0.88 24.02
C SER A 22 -4.77 -0.46 24.39
N HIS A 23 -4.44 -0.55 25.68
CA HIS A 23 -3.12 -0.25 26.21
C HIS A 23 -2.27 -1.53 26.33
N MET A 24 -0.99 -1.45 26.00
CA MET A 24 -0.05 -2.56 26.12
C MET A 24 0.29 -2.81 27.59
N THR A 25 0.14 -4.05 28.05
CA THR A 25 0.52 -4.49 29.40
C THR A 25 1.63 -5.55 29.33
N ASP A 26 2.18 -5.95 30.47
CA ASP A 26 3.13 -7.06 30.56
C ASP A 26 2.56 -8.38 30.00
N SER A 27 1.23 -8.53 30.02
CA SER A 27 0.50 -9.68 29.48
C SER A 27 0.03 -9.50 28.02
N GLY A 28 0.39 -8.39 27.36
CA GLY A 28 -0.08 -8.02 26.03
C GLY A 28 -1.17 -6.94 26.05
N TRP A 29 -1.91 -6.81 24.96
CA TRP A 29 -2.95 -5.79 24.82
C TRP A 29 -4.10 -6.00 25.83
N GLY A 30 -4.42 -4.96 26.60
CA GLY A 30 -5.48 -4.96 27.60
C GLY A 30 -6.89 -4.86 26.99
N THR A 31 -7.87 -4.69 27.87
CA THR A 31 -9.28 -4.50 27.47
C THR A 31 -9.43 -3.31 26.53
N ALA A 32 -10.19 -3.50 25.46
CA ALA A 32 -10.54 -2.44 24.53
C ALA A 32 -11.57 -1.48 25.15
N LEU A 33 -11.23 -0.19 25.18
CA LEU A 33 -12.09 0.88 25.69
C LEU A 33 -12.63 1.70 24.51
N LYS A 34 -13.96 1.85 24.40
CA LYS A 34 -14.61 2.69 23.39
C LYS A 34 -14.22 4.16 23.64
N LEU A 35 -13.88 4.89 22.59
CA LEU A 35 -13.61 6.32 22.70
C LEU A 35 -14.92 7.09 22.96
N PRO A 36 -14.89 8.14 23.81
CA PRO A 36 -16.12 8.74 24.34
C PRO A 36 -16.96 9.48 23.30
N PHE A 37 -16.34 9.91 22.19
CA PHE A 37 -17.00 10.66 21.12
C PHE A 37 -17.67 9.78 20.06
N CYS A 38 -17.56 8.45 20.17
CA CYS A 38 -18.20 7.50 19.27
C CYS A 38 -19.68 7.33 19.66
N THR A 39 -20.59 7.62 18.73
CA THR A 39 -22.04 7.64 18.96
C THR A 39 -22.77 6.70 18.01
N LEU A 40 -24.08 6.52 18.19
CA LEU A 40 -24.90 5.70 17.28
C LEU A 40 -25.07 6.29 15.87
N GLU A 41 -24.75 7.57 15.69
CA GLU A 41 -24.99 8.31 14.44
C GLU A 41 -23.74 8.41 13.56
N ASN A 42 -22.56 8.23 14.14
CA ASN A 42 -21.28 8.41 13.47
C ASN A 42 -20.62 7.06 13.19
N ASP A 43 -20.06 6.90 11.99
CA ASP A 43 -19.21 5.76 11.64
C ASP A 43 -17.77 6.25 11.56
N GLU A 44 -16.91 5.79 12.48
CA GLU A 44 -15.50 6.13 12.55
C GLU A 44 -14.59 4.97 12.20
N ARG A 45 -13.54 5.27 11.43
CA ARG A 45 -12.62 4.29 10.86
C ARG A 45 -11.19 4.80 10.82
N ASN A 46 -10.27 3.85 10.63
CA ASN A 46 -8.84 4.09 10.37
C ASN A 46 -8.19 5.17 11.28
N PRO A 47 -8.15 4.94 12.61
CA PRO A 47 -7.50 5.85 13.53
C PRO A 47 -5.98 5.86 13.37
N SER A 48 -5.37 7.04 13.54
CA SER A 48 -3.93 7.26 13.55
C SER A 48 -3.55 8.33 14.58
N ALA A 49 -2.82 7.92 15.62
CA ALA A 49 -2.29 8.82 16.64
C ALA A 49 -0.81 9.11 16.44
N ASN A 50 -0.37 10.32 16.77
CA ASN A 50 1.04 10.70 16.76
C ASN A 50 1.81 10.06 17.93
N ALA A 51 3.15 10.18 17.96
CA ALA A 51 3.99 9.50 18.96
C ALA A 51 3.85 10.07 20.38
N THR A 52 3.46 11.35 20.52
CA THR A 52 3.15 11.95 21.83
C THR A 52 1.76 11.58 22.33
N ASN A 53 0.95 10.95 21.48
CA ASN A 53 -0.42 10.53 21.77
C ASN A 53 -1.34 11.67 22.26
N ASP A 54 -1.07 12.89 21.79
CA ASP A 54 -1.87 14.09 22.10
C ASP A 54 -2.90 14.42 21.01
N THR A 55 -2.73 13.86 19.81
CA THR A 55 -3.58 14.09 18.66
C THR A 55 -3.94 12.77 18.01
N LEU A 56 -5.24 12.55 17.79
CA LEU A 56 -5.78 11.38 17.10
C LEU A 56 -6.49 11.84 15.83
N TYR A 57 -6.03 11.34 14.69
CA TYR A 57 -6.68 11.47 13.38
C TYR A 57 -7.52 10.25 13.08
N PHE A 58 -8.62 10.41 12.38
CA PHE A 58 -9.46 9.29 11.95
C PHE A 58 -10.40 9.72 10.83
N ILE A 59 -11.01 8.73 10.18
CA ILE A 59 -12.04 8.93 9.16
C ILE A 59 -13.41 8.87 9.85
N ARG A 60 -14.32 9.80 9.53
CA ARG A 60 -15.69 9.79 10.04
C ARG A 60 -16.69 10.07 8.93
N TRP A 61 -17.80 9.33 8.94
CA TRP A 61 -18.97 9.63 8.13
C TRP A 61 -19.83 10.71 8.79
N ALA A 62 -19.99 11.85 8.11
CA ALA A 62 -20.89 12.94 8.52
C ALA A 62 -21.53 13.62 7.30
N GLY A 63 -22.12 12.82 6.41
CA GLY A 63 -22.61 13.26 5.09
C GLY A 63 -21.59 13.12 3.97
N ASN A 64 -20.32 12.98 4.32
CA ASN A 64 -19.22 12.47 3.49
C ASN A 64 -18.23 11.71 4.38
N TRP A 65 -17.31 10.95 3.80
CA TRP A 65 -16.14 10.44 4.52
C TRP A 65 -15.03 11.48 4.49
N ASP A 66 -14.77 12.05 5.65
CA ASP A 66 -13.76 13.08 5.84
C ASP A 66 -12.78 12.65 6.93
N ILE A 67 -11.62 13.30 6.95
CA ILE A 67 -10.63 13.22 8.02
C ILE A 67 -11.01 14.19 9.14
N TRP A 68 -11.07 13.66 10.35
CA TRP A 68 -11.33 14.36 11.59
C TRP A 68 -10.14 14.19 12.53
N TRP A 69 -10.06 15.07 13.52
CA TRP A 69 -9.12 14.94 14.62
C TRP A 69 -9.78 15.12 15.98
N ALA A 70 -9.12 14.63 17.02
CA ALA A 70 -9.46 14.93 18.40
C ALA A 70 -8.16 15.14 19.20
N PHE A 71 -8.23 15.98 20.23
CA PHE A 71 -7.11 16.26 21.13
C PHE A 71 -7.28 15.54 22.46
N ARG A 72 -6.19 15.01 23.00
CA ARG A 72 -6.19 14.39 24.32
C ARG A 72 -6.39 15.45 25.39
N THR A 73 -7.32 15.24 26.30
CA THR A 73 -7.72 16.20 27.36
C THR A 73 -7.18 15.83 28.73
N GLY A 74 -6.59 14.65 28.89
CA GLY A 74 -6.10 14.15 30.17
C GLY A 74 -5.33 12.84 30.06
N PRO A 75 -4.88 12.30 31.21
CA PRO A 75 -3.96 11.16 31.23
C PRO A 75 -4.64 9.80 30.98
N CYS A 76 -5.96 9.70 31.08
CA CYS A 76 -6.65 8.43 30.86
C CYS A 76 -6.76 8.08 29.36
N ASP A 77 -6.76 6.79 29.01
CA ASP A 77 -6.77 6.34 27.60
C ASP A 77 -7.97 6.85 26.79
N THR A 78 -9.09 7.10 27.47
CA THR A 78 -10.34 7.62 26.92
C THR A 78 -10.51 9.13 27.11
N CYS A 79 -9.49 9.84 27.60
CA CYS A 79 -9.53 11.29 27.80
C CYS A 79 -9.30 12.02 26.47
N TRP A 80 -10.34 12.07 25.62
CA TRP A 80 -10.35 12.76 24.34
C TRP A 80 -11.42 13.86 24.33
N GLY A 81 -11.10 14.98 23.67
CA GLY A 81 -12.04 16.06 23.44
C GLY A 81 -13.03 15.75 22.32
N GLU A 82 -13.96 16.67 22.09
CA GLU A 82 -14.88 16.60 20.95
C GLU A 82 -14.11 16.67 19.63
N PRO A 83 -14.37 15.76 18.68
CA PRO A 83 -13.66 15.79 17.41
C PRO A 83 -14.12 16.94 16.51
N GLU A 84 -13.18 17.45 15.73
CA GLU A 84 -13.43 18.46 14.72
C GLU A 84 -13.04 17.94 13.33
N ARG A 85 -13.82 18.31 12.32
CA ARG A 85 -13.50 18.03 10.92
C ARG A 85 -12.26 18.83 10.55
N LEU A 86 -11.26 18.20 9.94
CA LEU A 86 -10.11 18.96 9.43
C LEU A 86 -10.56 19.97 8.37
N PRO A 87 -10.03 21.21 8.41
CA PRO A 87 -10.40 22.21 7.43
C PRO A 87 -9.80 21.88 6.05
N GLU A 88 -10.27 22.60 5.03
CA GLU A 88 -9.56 22.70 3.75
C GLU A 88 -8.10 23.14 4.00
N PRO A 89 -7.12 22.65 3.22
CA PRO A 89 -7.30 21.86 1.99
C PRO A 89 -7.30 20.33 2.20
N ILE A 90 -7.30 19.86 3.46
CA ILE A 90 -7.15 18.44 3.78
C ILE A 90 -8.34 17.63 3.29
N ASN A 91 -9.55 17.99 3.69
CA ASN A 91 -10.75 17.35 3.16
C ASN A 91 -11.11 17.97 1.82
N SER A 92 -11.76 17.21 0.94
CA SER A 92 -12.13 17.68 -0.39
C SER A 92 -13.60 17.43 -0.68
N THR A 93 -14.05 17.71 -1.91
CA THR A 93 -15.36 17.23 -2.40
C THR A 93 -15.35 15.73 -2.74
N GLY A 94 -14.16 15.11 -2.74
CA GLY A 94 -14.00 13.67 -2.91
C GLY A 94 -14.24 12.91 -1.61
N ILE A 95 -13.86 11.64 -1.59
CA ILE A 95 -13.94 10.78 -0.40
C ILE A 95 -12.52 10.60 0.13
N GLU A 96 -12.30 10.88 1.40
CA GLU A 96 -11.08 10.54 2.13
C GLU A 96 -11.27 9.19 2.84
N PHE A 97 -10.44 8.20 2.47
CA PHE A 97 -10.66 6.80 2.87
C PHE A 97 -9.82 6.37 4.07
N SER A 98 -8.65 6.97 4.23
CA SER A 98 -7.68 6.58 5.25
C SER A 98 -6.73 7.72 5.55
N VAL A 99 -6.19 7.75 6.77
CA VAL A 99 -5.28 8.76 7.27
C VAL A 99 -4.17 8.14 8.11
N TRP A 100 -2.98 8.70 7.97
CA TRP A 100 -1.81 8.41 8.78
C TRP A 100 -1.09 9.70 9.11
N CYS A 101 -0.93 9.98 10.41
CA CYS A 101 -0.01 11.02 10.84
C CYS A 101 1.38 10.43 11.07
N THR A 102 2.40 11.16 10.64
CA THR A 102 3.77 10.78 10.99
C THR A 102 3.97 10.86 12.49
N PRO A 103 4.87 10.05 13.06
CA PRO A 103 5.11 10.03 14.50
C PRO A 103 5.40 11.42 15.12
N ASP A 104 6.14 12.28 14.41
CA ASP A 104 6.44 13.67 14.78
C ASP A 104 5.27 14.66 14.63
N ASN A 105 4.13 14.18 14.10
CA ASN A 105 2.93 14.96 13.80
C ASN A 105 3.12 16.04 12.73
N GLU A 106 4.23 16.06 11.98
CA GLU A 106 4.54 17.09 11.00
C GLU A 106 3.92 16.83 9.63
N ARG A 107 3.53 15.59 9.34
CA ARG A 107 2.96 15.20 8.05
C ARG A 107 1.71 14.35 8.21
N LEU A 108 0.79 14.52 7.28
CA LEU A 108 -0.34 13.62 7.06
C LEU A 108 -0.15 12.94 5.72
N LEU A 109 -0.26 11.61 5.73
CA LEU A 109 -0.47 10.81 4.54
C LEU A 109 -1.90 10.32 4.54
N PHE A 110 -2.62 10.44 3.44
CA PHE A 110 -4.01 10.00 3.39
C PHE A 110 -4.39 9.56 1.98
N SER A 111 -5.36 8.65 1.85
CA SER A 111 -5.86 8.24 0.54
C SER A 111 -7.19 8.91 0.21
N SER A 112 -7.36 9.33 -1.06
CA SER A 112 -8.52 10.12 -1.47
C SER A 112 -8.91 9.89 -2.93
N TRP A 113 -10.22 10.04 -3.21
CA TRP A 113 -10.78 10.17 -4.57
C TRP A 113 -10.89 11.61 -5.06
N ARG A 114 -10.10 12.53 -4.51
CA ARG A 114 -10.04 13.90 -5.01
C ARG A 114 -9.62 13.96 -6.48
N THR A 115 -10.06 15.01 -7.14
CA THR A 115 -9.68 15.27 -8.53
C THR A 115 -8.18 15.58 -8.66
N GLY A 116 -7.56 15.13 -9.75
CA GLY A 116 -6.15 15.36 -10.04
C GLY A 116 -5.19 14.22 -9.66
N GLY A 117 -5.74 13.10 -9.16
CA GLY A 117 -5.01 11.86 -8.89
C GLY A 117 -4.62 11.06 -10.14
N MET A 118 -3.94 9.92 -9.94
CA MET A 118 -3.51 9.01 -11.01
C MET A 118 -4.57 7.96 -11.37
N GLY A 119 -5.57 7.78 -10.52
CA GLY A 119 -6.71 6.88 -10.73
C GLY A 119 -6.99 6.02 -9.49
N GLY A 120 -8.23 5.57 -9.30
CA GLY A 120 -8.60 4.89 -8.06
C GLY A 120 -8.39 5.80 -6.84
N GLU A 121 -8.11 5.21 -5.67
CA GLU A 121 -7.66 5.92 -4.47
C GLU A 121 -6.16 6.23 -4.59
N ASP A 122 -5.77 7.48 -4.46
CA ASP A 122 -4.36 7.90 -4.49
C ASP A 122 -3.91 8.35 -3.09
N ILE A 123 -2.63 8.12 -2.75
CA ILE A 123 -2.01 8.62 -1.50
C ILE A 123 -1.46 10.03 -1.72
N TYR A 124 -1.88 10.95 -0.86
CA TYR A 124 -1.44 12.34 -0.81
C TYR A 124 -0.63 12.60 0.47
N GLU A 125 0.31 13.56 0.41
CA GLU A 125 1.01 14.11 1.57
C GLU A 125 0.62 15.57 1.79
N CYS A 126 0.44 15.93 3.06
CA CYS A 126 0.41 17.30 3.55
C CYS A 126 1.43 17.51 4.65
N ARG A 127 1.92 18.75 4.76
CA ARG A 127 2.80 19.19 5.84
C ARG A 127 2.09 20.17 6.73
N ARG A 128 2.28 20.02 8.03
CA ARG A 128 1.75 20.97 9.02
C ARG A 128 2.51 22.29 8.89
N ASP A 129 1.79 23.39 9.01
CA ASP A 129 2.41 24.70 9.11
C ASP A 129 3.05 24.87 10.50
N ALA A 130 4.35 25.16 10.53
CA ALA A 130 5.10 25.38 11.76
C ALA A 130 4.66 26.64 12.55
N ALA A 131 4.15 27.66 11.85
CA ALA A 131 3.65 28.90 12.46
C ALA A 131 2.20 28.79 12.92
N THR A 132 1.40 27.94 12.25
CA THR A 132 0.01 27.66 12.60
C THR A 132 -0.21 26.15 12.70
N PRO A 133 0.00 25.54 13.88
CA PRO A 133 -0.06 24.09 14.06
C PRO A 133 -1.40 23.43 13.70
N THR A 134 -2.45 24.22 13.50
CA THR A 134 -3.75 23.74 13.04
C THR A 134 -3.97 23.82 11.52
N SER A 135 -2.99 24.35 10.79
CA SER A 135 -3.02 24.54 9.34
C SER A 135 -2.11 23.53 8.64
N TRP A 136 -2.49 23.19 7.42
CA TRP A 136 -1.82 22.20 6.57
C TRP A 136 -1.58 22.76 5.18
N SER A 137 -0.48 22.34 4.56
CA SER A 137 -0.18 22.64 3.17
C SER A 137 -1.20 22.00 2.22
N GLU A 138 -1.23 22.48 0.98
CA GLU A 138 -1.95 21.82 -0.11
C GLU A 138 -1.53 20.34 -0.23
N PRO A 139 -2.50 19.42 -0.36
CA PRO A 139 -2.22 18.01 -0.61
C PRO A 139 -1.61 17.80 -1.99
N HIS A 140 -0.54 17.00 -2.03
CA HIS A 140 0.12 16.65 -3.27
C HIS A 140 0.37 15.14 -3.33
N LEU A 141 0.37 14.60 -4.54
CA LEU A 141 0.78 13.22 -4.78
C LEU A 141 2.24 13.05 -4.37
N LEU A 142 2.55 11.90 -3.75
CA LEU A 142 3.93 11.53 -3.46
C LEU A 142 4.73 11.42 -4.77
N PRO A 143 5.94 12.00 -4.86
CA PRO A 143 6.75 11.94 -6.09
C PRO A 143 7.20 10.51 -6.35
N GLY A 144 7.23 10.11 -7.63
CA GLY A 144 7.69 8.78 -8.04
C GLY A 144 6.56 7.91 -8.57
N LEU A 145 6.62 6.60 -8.29
CA LEU A 145 5.78 5.57 -8.91
C LEU A 145 4.91 4.81 -7.91
N LEU A 146 4.73 5.35 -6.69
CA LEU A 146 3.88 4.74 -5.67
C LEU A 146 2.41 4.75 -6.09
N ASN A 147 1.91 5.91 -6.53
CA ASN A 147 0.56 6.02 -7.07
C ASN A 147 0.50 5.48 -8.50
N THR A 148 -0.59 4.78 -8.79
CA THR A 148 -0.88 4.11 -10.05
C THR A 148 -2.36 4.33 -10.40
N TYR A 149 -2.87 3.66 -11.43
CA TYR A 149 -4.31 3.74 -11.75
C TYR A 149 -5.19 2.86 -10.84
N HIS A 150 -4.57 1.99 -10.02
CA HIS A 150 -5.25 1.16 -9.03
C HIS A 150 -5.33 1.89 -7.68
N HIS A 151 -6.07 1.35 -6.72
CA HIS A 151 -6.19 1.95 -5.39
C HIS A 151 -4.90 1.75 -4.59
N GLN A 152 -4.38 2.82 -4.02
CA GLN A 152 -3.38 2.84 -2.97
C GLN A 152 -4.00 3.50 -1.74
N SER A 153 -4.15 2.72 -0.67
CA SER A 153 -4.93 3.13 0.50
C SER A 153 -4.27 2.68 1.78
N TYR A 154 -4.72 3.23 2.90
CA TYR A 154 -4.25 2.91 4.24
C TYR A 154 -2.72 3.04 4.37
N PRO A 155 -2.15 4.23 4.06
CA PRO A 155 -0.72 4.44 4.19
C PRO A 155 -0.28 4.27 5.64
N SER A 156 0.96 3.84 5.84
CA SER A 156 1.61 3.83 7.14
C SER A 156 3.11 3.99 6.99
N MET A 157 3.70 4.85 7.81
CA MET A 157 5.11 5.25 7.75
C MET A 157 5.72 5.31 9.15
N GLY A 158 6.92 4.75 9.32
CA GLY A 158 7.70 4.77 10.57
C GLY A 158 8.54 6.04 10.74
N PHE A 159 9.36 6.12 11.81
CA PHE A 159 10.22 7.29 12.09
C PHE A 159 11.35 7.49 11.07
N ASP A 160 11.79 6.44 10.37
CA ASP A 160 12.86 6.57 9.38
C ASP A 160 12.43 7.37 8.15
N THR A 161 11.12 7.48 7.91
CA THR A 161 10.49 8.19 6.79
C THR A 161 10.90 7.66 5.42
N THR A 162 11.53 6.48 5.36
CA THR A 162 12.08 5.89 4.14
C THR A 162 11.19 4.82 3.53
N GLU A 163 10.20 4.32 4.28
CA GLU A 163 9.27 3.29 3.82
C GLU A 163 7.82 3.71 4.04
N ILE A 164 6.95 3.42 3.06
CA ILE A 164 5.50 3.48 3.19
C ILE A 164 4.91 2.10 2.96
N PHE A 165 4.18 1.61 3.96
CA PHE A 165 3.29 0.45 3.84
C PHE A 165 1.93 0.94 3.39
N PHE A 166 1.31 0.22 2.46
CA PHE A 166 -0.02 0.57 1.98
C PHE A 166 -0.75 -0.68 1.48
N TRP A 167 -2.07 -0.60 1.41
CA TRP A 167 -2.89 -1.57 0.72
C TRP A 167 -2.98 -1.22 -0.77
N TYR A 168 -2.83 -2.23 -1.61
CA TYR A 168 -2.90 -2.10 -3.05
C TYR A 168 -4.09 -2.86 -3.63
N GLY A 169 -5.02 -2.13 -4.26
CA GLY A 169 -6.27 -2.69 -4.77
C GLY A 169 -6.15 -3.57 -6.01
N GLY A 170 -5.05 -3.48 -6.77
CA GLY A 170 -4.85 -4.33 -7.95
C GLY A 170 -4.71 -5.81 -7.63
N PHE A 171 -4.15 -6.13 -6.46
CA PHE A 171 -4.00 -7.50 -5.95
C PHE A 171 -4.68 -7.72 -4.59
N ALA A 172 -5.28 -6.66 -4.04
CA ALA A 172 -5.85 -6.62 -2.70
C ALA A 172 -4.87 -7.08 -1.60
N CYS A 173 -3.62 -6.64 -1.67
CA CYS A 173 -2.56 -7.04 -0.73
C CYS A 173 -1.84 -5.85 -0.12
N LEU A 174 -1.01 -6.09 0.90
CA LEU A 174 -0.13 -5.08 1.45
C LEU A 174 1.14 -4.97 0.61
N MET A 175 1.61 -3.74 0.42
CA MET A 175 2.83 -3.44 -0.32
C MET A 175 3.70 -2.47 0.48
N VAL A 176 4.97 -2.39 0.11
CA VAL A 176 5.92 -1.41 0.61
C VAL A 176 6.50 -0.62 -0.56
N SER A 177 6.60 0.69 -0.42
CA SER A 177 7.37 1.55 -1.30
C SER A 177 8.52 2.17 -0.50
N THR A 178 9.68 2.30 -1.13
CA THR A 178 10.89 2.87 -0.52
C THR A 178 11.22 4.21 -1.14
N LEU A 179 11.71 5.16 -0.35
CA LEU A 179 12.15 6.46 -0.83
C LEU A 179 13.55 6.37 -1.45
N THR A 180 13.72 6.97 -2.64
CA THR A 180 15.00 7.13 -3.33
C THR A 180 15.23 8.59 -3.71
N ASP A 181 16.43 8.91 -4.22
CA ASP A 181 16.75 10.24 -4.78
C ASP A 181 15.79 10.68 -5.91
N SER A 182 15.14 9.72 -6.58
CA SER A 182 14.19 9.96 -7.66
C SER A 182 12.71 9.99 -7.22
N GLY A 183 12.45 9.87 -5.91
CA GLY A 183 11.13 9.71 -5.33
C GLY A 183 10.83 8.28 -4.86
N TRP A 184 9.57 8.01 -4.58
CA TRP A 184 9.07 6.73 -4.10
C TRP A 184 9.09 5.67 -5.20
N THR A 185 9.60 4.48 -4.88
CA THR A 185 9.60 3.34 -5.81
C THR A 185 8.17 2.88 -6.11
N PRO A 186 7.95 2.08 -7.17
CA PRO A 186 6.77 1.23 -7.23
C PRO A 186 6.64 0.38 -5.96
N GLY A 187 5.41 -0.01 -5.64
CA GLY A 187 5.17 -0.95 -4.55
C GLY A 187 5.84 -2.31 -4.82
N ASP A 188 6.51 -2.84 -3.81
CA ASP A 188 6.93 -4.23 -3.73
C ASP A 188 6.02 -5.00 -2.77
N THR A 189 5.70 -6.24 -3.12
CA THR A 189 4.88 -7.10 -2.26
C THR A 189 5.65 -7.49 -0.99
N LEU A 190 4.99 -7.46 0.16
CA LEU A 190 5.54 -8.04 1.39
C LEU A 190 5.67 -9.57 1.26
N PRO A 191 6.60 -10.21 2.01
CA PRO A 191 6.78 -11.67 1.98
C PRO A 191 5.49 -12.47 2.19
N ASP A 192 5.43 -13.68 1.63
CA ASP A 192 4.25 -14.56 1.66
C ASP A 192 3.72 -14.90 3.06
N TYR A 193 4.55 -14.81 4.10
CA TYR A 193 4.08 -15.02 5.49
C TYR A 193 3.27 -13.83 6.02
N ILE A 194 3.36 -12.66 5.37
CA ILE A 194 2.55 -11.47 5.60
C ILE A 194 1.41 -11.44 4.58
N ASN A 195 1.74 -11.46 3.29
CA ASN A 195 0.77 -11.55 2.19
C ASN A 195 0.50 -13.01 1.83
N ARG A 196 -0.21 -13.76 2.67
CA ARG A 196 -0.63 -15.10 2.27
C ARG A 196 -1.62 -14.96 1.12
N ILE A 197 -1.18 -15.28 -0.11
CA ILE A 197 -2.04 -15.38 -1.30
C ILE A 197 -3.01 -16.53 -1.08
N ILE A 198 -4.08 -16.32 -0.32
CA ILE A 198 -5.25 -17.18 -0.34
C ILE A 198 -6.04 -16.72 -1.56
N ILE A 199 -5.85 -17.44 -2.67
CA ILE A 199 -6.42 -17.24 -4.02
C ILE A 199 -7.97 -17.03 -4.02
N ARG A 200 -8.66 -17.17 -2.88
CA ARG A 200 -10.12 -17.05 -2.76
C ARG A 200 -10.62 -15.88 -1.91
N ASN A 201 -9.79 -15.19 -1.11
CA ASN A 201 -10.23 -14.04 -0.32
C ASN A 201 -9.02 -13.25 0.24
N PRO A 202 -8.38 -12.37 -0.56
CA PRO A 202 -7.32 -11.49 -0.05
C PRO A 202 -7.91 -10.62 1.06
N SER A 203 -7.32 -10.65 2.26
CA SER A 203 -7.99 -10.15 3.47
C SER A 203 -7.17 -9.19 4.30
N GLU A 204 -5.89 -9.02 3.95
CA GLU A 204 -4.95 -8.15 4.65
C GLU A 204 -5.17 -6.70 4.26
N ILE A 205 -5.64 -5.88 5.21
CA ILE A 205 -5.87 -4.45 5.01
C ILE A 205 -5.34 -3.65 6.21
N THR A 206 -5.29 -2.33 6.07
CA THR A 206 -4.94 -1.38 7.15
C THR A 206 -3.59 -1.65 7.84
N PRO A 207 -2.46 -1.57 7.11
CA PRO A 207 -1.14 -1.70 7.74
C PRO A 207 -0.91 -0.56 8.74
N ALA A 208 -0.24 -0.86 9.85
CA ALA A 208 0.19 0.15 10.81
C ALA A 208 1.53 -0.25 11.44
N ILE A 209 2.61 0.43 11.01
CA ILE A 209 3.96 0.19 11.53
C ILE A 209 4.17 0.94 12.85
N THR A 210 4.84 0.30 13.80
CA THR A 210 5.31 0.98 15.01
C THR A 210 6.39 2.01 14.68
N PRO A 211 6.54 3.06 15.50
CA PRO A 211 7.47 4.14 15.17
C PRO A 211 8.92 3.67 15.03
N ASP A 212 9.33 2.69 15.84
CA ASP A 212 10.66 2.05 15.76
C ASP A 212 10.87 1.19 14.50
N GLY A 213 9.85 1.08 13.63
CA GLY A 213 9.89 0.35 12.38
C GLY A 213 9.93 -1.17 12.55
N ARG A 214 9.73 -1.71 13.76
CA ARG A 214 9.93 -3.15 14.04
C ARG A 214 8.67 -3.98 13.88
N ARG A 215 7.53 -3.50 14.37
CA ARG A 215 6.29 -4.29 14.38
C ARG A 215 5.27 -3.71 13.41
N LEU A 216 4.79 -4.55 12.50
CA LEU A 216 3.74 -4.19 11.55
C LEU A 216 2.43 -4.85 12.00
N TYR A 217 1.45 -4.04 12.37
CA TYR A 217 0.07 -4.47 12.56
C TYR A 217 -0.68 -4.43 11.23
N PHE A 218 -1.67 -5.30 11.07
CA PHE A 218 -2.59 -5.29 9.94
C PHE A 218 -3.87 -6.02 10.33
N SER A 219 -4.99 -5.71 9.68
CA SER A 219 -6.19 -6.54 9.85
C SER A 219 -6.21 -7.64 8.80
N SER A 220 -6.64 -8.84 9.17
CA SER A 220 -6.74 -10.00 8.29
C SER A 220 -7.92 -10.86 8.72
N ARG A 221 -8.57 -11.54 7.77
CA ARG A 221 -9.62 -12.54 8.07
C ARG A 221 -9.01 -13.92 8.32
N TRP A 222 -7.77 -13.97 8.79
CA TRP A 222 -7.10 -15.21 9.17
C TRP A 222 -7.79 -15.82 10.39
N SER A 223 -8.78 -16.65 10.17
CA SER A 223 -9.11 -17.77 11.05
C SER A 223 -10.10 -18.71 10.38
N ASP A 224 -10.02 -19.99 10.74
CA ASP A 224 -11.09 -20.98 10.57
C ASP A 224 -12.34 -20.65 11.44
N SER A 225 -12.44 -19.40 11.92
CA SER A 225 -13.57 -18.95 12.69
C SER A 225 -14.74 -18.67 11.75
N THR A 226 -15.94 -18.93 12.22
CA THR A 226 -17.18 -18.57 11.52
C THR A 226 -17.43 -17.05 11.54
N ALA A 227 -16.45 -16.23 11.95
CA ALA A 227 -16.59 -14.79 12.04
C ALA A 227 -16.44 -14.15 10.65
N THR A 228 -17.40 -13.30 10.30
CA THR A 228 -17.45 -12.56 9.03
C THR A 228 -16.59 -11.29 9.02
N ALA A 229 -15.95 -10.95 10.16
CA ALA A 229 -15.13 -9.76 10.37
C ALA A 229 -13.64 -10.11 10.48
N GLY A 230 -12.75 -9.23 10.01
CA GLY A 230 -11.29 -9.40 10.15
C GLY A 230 -10.81 -9.14 11.58
N ASP A 231 -9.76 -9.86 11.98
CA ASP A 231 -9.04 -9.71 13.25
C ASP A 231 -7.78 -8.86 13.06
N ILE A 232 -7.19 -8.36 14.16
CA ILE A 232 -5.92 -7.63 14.14
C ILE A 232 -4.77 -8.63 14.31
N TRP A 233 -3.86 -8.64 13.35
CA TRP A 233 -2.64 -9.44 13.30
C TRP A 233 -1.42 -8.54 13.43
N TYR A 234 -0.29 -9.13 13.81
CA TYR A 234 0.99 -8.44 13.74
C TYR A 234 2.11 -9.39 13.34
N THR A 235 3.18 -8.80 12.80
CA THR A 235 4.45 -9.47 12.55
C THR A 235 5.60 -8.62 13.07
N GLU A 236 6.69 -9.28 13.42
CA GLU A 236 7.95 -8.65 13.81
C GLU A 236 8.91 -8.68 12.64
N ARG A 237 9.53 -7.54 12.34
CA ARG A 237 10.63 -7.45 11.39
C ARG A 237 11.90 -7.96 12.07
N PRO A 238 12.59 -8.96 11.50
CA PRO A 238 13.88 -9.37 12.04
C PRO A 238 14.85 -8.18 11.99
N LEU A 239 15.58 -7.96 13.09
CA LEU A 239 16.68 -7.01 13.16
C LEU A 239 17.72 -7.42 12.11
N ALA A 240 17.74 -6.72 10.99
CA ALA A 240 18.35 -7.13 9.73
C ALA A 240 17.68 -8.37 9.11
N VAL A 241 17.06 -8.17 7.95
CA VAL A 241 17.02 -9.22 6.93
C VAL A 241 18.49 -9.50 6.61
N PRO A 242 19.08 -10.67 6.92
CA PRO A 242 20.34 -11.04 6.28
C PRO A 242 20.08 -10.91 4.78
N PRO A 243 21.03 -10.48 3.95
CA PRO A 243 20.83 -10.46 2.51
C PRO A 243 20.60 -11.91 2.05
N GLN A 244 19.37 -12.40 2.17
CA GLN A 244 18.85 -13.43 1.31
C GLN A 244 18.95 -12.77 -0.03
N ALA A 245 19.86 -13.30 -0.85
CA ALA A 245 20.08 -12.85 -2.20
C ALA A 245 18.71 -12.62 -2.83
N GLN A 246 18.31 -11.35 -2.96
CA GLN A 246 17.35 -10.99 -3.99
C GLN A 246 18.00 -11.56 -5.25
N PRO A 247 17.36 -12.51 -5.96
CA PRO A 247 17.90 -12.97 -7.22
C PRO A 247 18.15 -11.72 -8.04
N SER A 248 19.41 -11.54 -8.48
CA SER A 248 19.79 -10.38 -9.28
C SER A 248 18.93 -10.41 -10.53
N LEU A 249 17.86 -9.61 -10.57
CA LEU A 249 17.14 -9.37 -11.79
C LEU A 249 18.16 -8.75 -12.76
N PRO A 250 18.31 -9.29 -13.98
CA PRO A 250 19.24 -8.71 -14.95
C PRO A 250 18.88 -7.24 -15.18
N PRO A 251 19.87 -6.37 -15.46
CA PRO A 251 19.67 -4.92 -15.57
C PRO A 251 18.50 -4.56 -16.50
N ARG A 252 17.69 -3.58 -16.08
CA ARG A 252 16.51 -3.08 -16.80
C ARG A 252 16.93 -2.23 -18.00
N GLU A 253 17.17 -2.85 -19.16
CA GLU A 253 17.56 -2.13 -20.39
C GLU A 253 16.43 -1.95 -21.44
N GLY A 254 15.15 -1.96 -21.02
CA GLY A 254 14.03 -1.69 -21.92
C GLY A 254 12.84 -1.02 -21.23
N LEU A 255 12.36 0.10 -21.79
CA LEU A 255 11.16 0.79 -21.32
C LEU A 255 9.89 0.02 -21.74
N LEU A 256 9.34 -0.71 -20.79
CA LEU A 256 8.03 -1.35 -20.89
C LEU A 256 7.02 -0.37 -20.27
N TYR A 257 6.12 0.17 -21.08
CA TYR A 257 5.29 1.31 -20.68
C TYR A 257 4.03 0.85 -19.95
N GLU A 258 3.30 -0.15 -20.49
CA GLU A 258 2.00 -0.57 -19.96
C GLU A 258 1.73 -2.07 -20.26
N VAL A 259 1.12 -2.81 -19.34
CA VAL A 259 0.63 -4.19 -19.54
C VAL A 259 -0.81 -4.29 -19.08
N TYR A 260 -1.71 -4.72 -19.95
CA TYR A 260 -3.13 -4.89 -19.65
C TYR A 260 -3.59 -6.33 -19.91
N PRO A 261 -4.46 -6.91 -19.07
CA PRO A 261 -5.25 -8.06 -19.49
C PRO A 261 -6.13 -7.64 -20.68
N ASN A 262 -6.13 -8.42 -21.77
CA ASN A 262 -6.95 -8.10 -22.93
C ASN A 262 -8.42 -8.50 -22.66
N PRO A 263 -9.37 -7.56 -22.64
CA PRO A 263 -10.76 -7.84 -22.27
C PRO A 263 -11.55 -8.60 -23.34
N VAL A 264 -10.98 -8.78 -24.55
CA VAL A 264 -11.67 -9.39 -25.71
C VAL A 264 -11.06 -10.76 -26.09
N ARG A 265 -9.82 -11.06 -25.71
CA ARG A 265 -9.12 -12.31 -26.05
C ARG A 265 -8.23 -12.78 -24.92
N GLU A 266 -8.07 -14.09 -24.73
CA GLU A 266 -7.14 -14.65 -23.74
C GLU A 266 -5.68 -14.23 -24.04
N GLY A 267 -5.10 -13.39 -23.20
CA GLY A 267 -3.72 -12.93 -23.35
C GLY A 267 -3.47 -11.51 -22.79
N LEU A 268 -2.25 -11.03 -22.97
CA LEU A 268 -1.81 -9.70 -22.54
C LEU A 268 -1.73 -8.75 -23.73
N MET A 269 -2.15 -7.50 -23.51
CA MET A 269 -1.87 -6.38 -24.39
C MET A 269 -0.76 -5.54 -23.76
N ILE A 270 0.33 -5.36 -24.47
CA ILE A 270 1.56 -4.78 -23.92
C ILE A 270 1.98 -3.61 -24.79
N ARG A 271 2.15 -2.43 -24.18
CA ARG A 271 2.67 -1.24 -24.84
C ARG A 271 4.14 -1.07 -24.46
N MET A 272 5.01 -1.03 -25.46
CA MET A 272 6.46 -0.99 -25.23
C MET A 272 7.20 -0.12 -26.24
N GLY A 273 8.37 0.35 -25.84
CA GLY A 273 9.34 0.98 -26.73
C GLY A 273 10.04 -0.02 -27.64
N ALA A 274 11.08 0.42 -28.34
CA ALA A 274 11.91 -0.48 -29.16
C ALA A 274 12.57 -1.56 -28.28
N VAL A 275 12.11 -2.79 -28.45
CA VAL A 275 12.50 -3.99 -27.68
C VAL A 275 12.65 -5.14 -28.68
N GLU A 276 13.76 -5.86 -28.63
CA GLU A 276 14.09 -6.96 -29.56
C GLU A 276 13.78 -8.34 -28.97
N ARG A 277 13.58 -8.39 -27.66
CA ARG A 277 13.17 -9.61 -26.98
C ARG A 277 12.25 -9.30 -25.81
N LEU A 278 11.20 -10.09 -25.71
CA LEU A 278 10.24 -10.03 -24.62
C LEU A 278 10.21 -11.39 -23.90
N ALA A 279 10.39 -11.41 -22.59
CA ALA A 279 10.45 -12.64 -21.81
C ALA A 279 9.53 -12.56 -20.59
N LEU A 280 8.92 -13.71 -20.26
CA LEU A 280 8.10 -13.95 -19.09
C LEU A 280 8.92 -14.77 -18.10
N TYR A 281 8.99 -14.34 -16.85
CA TYR A 281 9.73 -15.00 -15.77
C TYR A 281 8.78 -15.41 -14.66
N ASP A 282 9.06 -16.49 -13.94
CA ASP A 282 8.37 -16.81 -12.70
C ASP A 282 8.94 -16.02 -11.50
N ILE A 283 8.35 -16.21 -10.31
CA ILE A 283 8.78 -15.56 -9.06
C ILE A 283 10.20 -15.91 -8.62
N LEU A 284 10.80 -16.95 -9.19
CA LEU A 284 12.17 -17.37 -8.91
C LEU A 284 13.16 -16.84 -9.97
N GLY A 285 12.69 -15.99 -10.89
CA GLY A 285 13.50 -15.40 -11.96
C GLY A 285 13.81 -16.38 -13.11
N ARG A 286 13.12 -17.52 -13.20
CA ARG A 286 13.31 -18.49 -14.28
C ARG A 286 12.47 -18.09 -15.48
N THR A 287 13.05 -18.14 -16.70
CA THR A 287 12.31 -17.84 -17.93
C THR A 287 11.26 -18.91 -18.21
N VAL A 288 9.99 -18.51 -18.22
CA VAL A 288 8.83 -19.36 -18.47
C VAL A 288 8.46 -19.36 -19.95
N ALA A 289 8.55 -18.21 -20.61
CA ALA A 289 8.33 -18.07 -22.03
C ALA A 289 9.12 -16.87 -22.57
N SER A 290 9.51 -16.89 -23.84
CA SER A 290 10.08 -15.70 -24.48
C SER A 290 9.73 -15.62 -25.96
N LYS A 291 9.71 -14.40 -26.48
CA LYS A 291 9.44 -14.10 -27.88
C LYS A 291 10.42 -13.06 -28.38
N SER A 292 11.03 -13.32 -29.53
CA SER A 292 11.82 -12.32 -30.25
C SER A 292 10.90 -11.33 -30.95
N LEU A 293 11.28 -10.06 -30.92
CA LEU A 293 10.60 -8.94 -31.55
C LEU A 293 11.56 -8.25 -32.52
N ASP A 294 11.03 -7.43 -33.42
CA ASP A 294 11.78 -6.75 -34.47
C ASP A 294 12.35 -5.40 -34.03
N GLY A 295 12.18 -5.00 -32.76
CA GLY A 295 12.64 -3.72 -32.25
C GLY A 295 11.70 -2.55 -32.57
N THR A 296 10.54 -2.77 -33.19
CA THR A 296 9.58 -1.70 -33.50
C THR A 296 8.80 -1.30 -32.25
N PRO A 297 8.69 0.00 -31.88
CA PRO A 297 7.81 0.44 -30.79
C PRO A 297 6.33 0.25 -31.15
N GLY A 298 5.49 -0.13 -30.19
CA GLY A 298 4.06 -0.29 -30.46
C GLY A 298 3.28 -1.06 -29.40
N THR A 299 2.03 -1.39 -29.75
CA THR A 299 1.16 -2.26 -28.96
C THR A 299 1.25 -3.69 -29.47
N PHE A 300 1.65 -4.59 -28.60
CA PHE A 300 1.85 -6.00 -28.90
C PHE A 300 0.84 -6.86 -28.17
N TYR A 301 0.35 -7.87 -28.87
CA TYR A 301 -0.52 -8.88 -28.27
C TYR A 301 0.31 -10.16 -28.01
N TRP A 302 0.37 -10.56 -26.74
CA TRP A 302 0.95 -11.83 -26.33
C TRP A 302 -0.16 -12.80 -25.98
N ARG A 303 -0.31 -13.83 -26.82
CA ARG A 303 -1.14 -15.00 -26.55
C ARG A 303 -0.33 -16.12 -25.90
N PHE A 304 -0.77 -16.64 -24.76
CA PHE A 304 -0.17 -17.82 -24.15
C PHE A 304 -0.29 -19.02 -25.11
N PRO A 305 0.69 -19.93 -25.19
CA PRO A 305 0.71 -20.97 -26.21
C PRO A 305 -0.50 -21.92 -26.10
N GLU A 306 -1.13 -22.24 -27.23
CA GLU A 306 -2.25 -23.22 -27.32
C GLU A 306 -1.78 -24.68 -27.19
N SER A 307 -0.47 -24.95 -27.12
CA SER A 307 0.10 -26.30 -27.09
C SER A 307 0.27 -26.83 -25.67
N GLY A 308 -0.85 -27.14 -25.00
CA GLY A 308 -0.95 -28.14 -23.92
C GLY A 308 -0.23 -27.89 -22.59
N GLY A 309 0.54 -26.81 -22.47
CA GLY A 309 1.12 -26.39 -21.20
C GLY A 309 0.19 -25.41 -20.49
N VAL A 310 -0.58 -25.91 -19.52
CA VAL A 310 -1.21 -25.03 -18.52
C VAL A 310 -0.08 -24.28 -17.83
N LEU A 311 -0.03 -22.94 -17.97
CA LEU A 311 0.84 -22.15 -17.12
C LEU A 311 0.42 -22.44 -15.67
N PRO A 312 1.33 -22.88 -14.79
CA PRO A 312 0.97 -23.06 -13.40
C PRO A 312 0.39 -21.75 -12.87
N SER A 313 -0.63 -21.83 -12.02
CA SER A 313 -1.14 -20.63 -11.33
C SER A 313 0.01 -19.98 -10.57
N GLY A 314 0.34 -18.73 -10.89
CA GLY A 314 1.52 -18.07 -10.33
C GLY A 314 1.66 -16.62 -10.82
N ILE A 315 2.53 -15.87 -10.14
CA ILE A 315 2.91 -14.51 -10.53
C ILE A 315 4.05 -14.60 -11.54
N TYR A 316 3.95 -13.82 -12.61
CA TYR A 316 4.93 -13.77 -13.67
C TYR A 316 5.37 -12.34 -13.95
N PHE A 317 6.67 -12.14 -14.21
CA PHE A 317 7.25 -10.84 -14.56
C PHE A 317 7.51 -10.78 -16.06
N LEU A 318 7.21 -9.63 -16.67
CA LEU A 318 7.45 -9.39 -18.09
C LEU A 318 8.61 -8.41 -18.28
N GLN A 319 9.62 -8.77 -19.08
CA GLN A 319 10.78 -7.91 -19.34
C GLN A 319 11.04 -7.77 -20.83
N GLY A 320 11.30 -6.53 -21.27
CA GLY A 320 11.81 -6.21 -22.60
C GLY A 320 13.31 -5.94 -22.59
N GLN A 321 14.06 -6.51 -23.52
CA GLN A 321 15.49 -6.26 -23.73
C GLN A 321 15.74 -5.63 -25.11
N ARG A 322 16.56 -4.57 -25.17
CA ARG A 322 17.24 -4.14 -26.40
C ARG A 322 18.48 -5.01 -26.59
N GLY A 323 18.74 -5.49 -27.80
CA GLY A 323 19.94 -6.28 -28.05
C GLY A 323 21.20 -5.49 -27.74
N THR A 324 22.09 -6.08 -26.96
CA THR A 324 23.51 -5.75 -27.02
C THR A 324 24.00 -6.23 -28.39
N ALA A 325 24.66 -5.34 -29.14
CA ALA A 325 25.28 -5.70 -30.41
C ALA A 325 26.18 -6.94 -30.20
N GLN A 326 25.82 -8.08 -30.76
CA GLN A 326 26.76 -9.18 -30.93
C GLN A 326 27.56 -8.93 -32.22
N GLU A 327 28.88 -8.99 -32.09
CA GLU A 327 29.82 -8.99 -33.20
C GLU A 327 29.38 -9.97 -34.28
N ALA A 328 29.51 -9.54 -35.54
CA ALA A 328 29.27 -10.38 -36.70
C ALA A 328 30.15 -11.64 -36.63
N VAL A 329 29.52 -12.81 -36.53
CA VAL A 329 30.20 -14.08 -36.78
C VAL A 329 30.43 -14.18 -38.30
N PRO A 330 31.67 -14.29 -38.79
CA PRO A 330 31.90 -14.43 -40.22
C PRO A 330 31.34 -15.79 -40.67
N ILE A 331 30.40 -15.75 -41.62
CA ILE A 331 29.85 -16.94 -42.26
C ILE A 331 30.95 -17.57 -43.12
N GLN A 332 31.34 -18.82 -42.82
CA GLN A 332 32.13 -19.64 -43.73
C GLN A 332 31.29 -20.00 -44.95
N ILE A 333 31.78 -19.64 -46.15
CA ILE A 333 31.23 -20.11 -47.41
C ILE A 333 31.76 -21.54 -47.63
N LEU A 334 30.88 -22.52 -47.58
CA LEU A 334 31.15 -23.87 -48.10
C LEU A 334 30.63 -23.93 -49.55
N LYS A 335 31.49 -24.39 -50.46
CA LYS A 335 31.23 -24.53 -51.90
C LYS A 335 30.20 -25.61 -52.21
#